data_AF-A0A7A6ZMT7-F1
#
_entry.id   AF-A0A7A6ZMT7-F1
#
_cell.length_a   1.000
_cell.length_b   1.000
_cell.length_c   1.000
_cell.angle_alpha   90.00
_cell.angle_beta   90.00
_cell.angle_gamma   90.00
#
_symmetry.space_group_name_H-M   'P 1'
#
loop_
_entity.id
_entity.type
_entity.pdbx_description
1 polymer ?
#
loop_
_entity_poly.entity_id
_entity_poly.type
_entity_poly.pdbx_seq_one_letter_code
_entity_poly.pdbx_strand_id
1 'polypeptide(L)'
;MSELTKEDEYGIISRTMMNIRSLRVFAREVDFEQLLEMQDKLNVVVEERREEAEREAVERQELEAKRQQAIEYIISLGLDPESLLAPVTADTVKTRRKAKGGVRKAKYRFKDENGEIREWSGNGKRPLALQKLLDEGHFMEDFLIDKLQPGQVE
;
A
#
# COMPACT_ATOMS: atom_id res chain seq x y z
N MET A 1 44.02 -17.78 15.17
CA MET A 1 42.89 -17.41 16.03
C MET A 1 41.97 -16.58 15.16
N SER A 2 40.91 -17.19 14.65
CA SER A 2 39.97 -16.51 13.76
C SER A 2 39.26 -15.42 14.57
N GLU A 3 39.42 -14.16 14.17
CA GLU A 3 38.68 -13.05 14.76
C GLU A 3 37.21 -13.19 14.34
N LEU A 4 36.32 -13.17 15.33
CA LEU A 4 34.88 -13.22 15.08
C LEU A 4 34.46 -11.87 14.51
N THR A 5 33.65 -11.85 13.45
CA THR A 5 33.18 -10.58 12.91
C THR A 5 32.13 -9.95 13.85
N LYS A 6 31.96 -8.63 13.81
CA LYS A 6 30.95 -7.93 14.63
C LYS A 6 29.53 -8.45 14.38
N GLU A 7 29.25 -8.89 13.16
CA GLU A 7 27.96 -9.47 12.78
C GLU A 7 27.75 -10.86 13.43
N ASP A 8 28.81 -11.67 13.46
CA ASP A 8 28.78 -12.96 14.12
C ASP A 8 28.62 -12.82 15.64
N GLU A 9 29.33 -11.87 16.26
CA GLU A 9 29.18 -11.51 17.67
C GLU A 9 27.74 -11.10 17.99
N TYR A 10 27.17 -10.19 17.19
CA TYR A 10 25.78 -9.77 17.32
C TYR A 10 24.82 -10.94 17.20
N GLY A 11 25.03 -11.83 16.22
CA GLY A 11 24.21 -13.01 16.02
C GLY A 11 24.21 -13.96 17.22
N ILE A 12 25.37 -14.15 17.86
CA ILE A 12 25.51 -14.99 19.06
C ILE A 12 24.81 -14.33 20.25
N ILE A 13 25.03 -13.04 20.48
CA ILE A 13 24.41 -12.29 21.57
C ILE A 13 22.88 -12.31 21.43
N SER A 14 22.38 -11.98 20.25
CA SER A 14 20.95 -11.98 19.94
C SER A 14 20.31 -13.35 20.18
N ARG A 15 20.94 -14.42 19.67
CA ARG A 15 20.45 -15.80 19.89
C ARG A 15 20.40 -16.18 21.36
N THR A 16 21.41 -15.77 22.14
CA THR A 16 21.51 -16.09 23.56
C THR A 16 20.48 -15.30 24.39
N MET A 17 20.34 -14.00 24.13
CA MET A 17 19.45 -13.11 24.87
C MET A 17 17.96 -13.33 24.53
N MET A 18 17.62 -13.68 23.27
CA MET A 18 16.22 -13.89 22.86
C MET A 18 15.63 -15.23 23.34
N ASN A 19 16.47 -16.22 23.68
CA ASN A 19 16.00 -17.55 24.08
C ASN A 19 16.31 -17.84 25.55
N ILE A 20 15.25 -17.93 26.35
CA ILE A 20 15.36 -18.17 27.79
C ILE A 20 16.11 -19.47 28.16
N ARG A 21 16.11 -20.49 27.30
CA ARG A 21 16.88 -21.73 27.55
C ARG A 21 18.38 -21.47 27.43
N SER A 22 18.79 -20.75 26.39
CA SER A 22 20.19 -20.36 26.18
C SER A 22 20.66 -19.41 27.27
N LEU A 23 19.84 -18.41 27.62
CA LEU A 23 20.13 -17.47 28.70
C LEU A 23 20.30 -18.18 30.05
N ARG A 24 19.50 -19.21 30.35
CA ARG A 24 19.64 -20.02 31.57
C ARG A 24 20.92 -20.85 31.60
N VAL A 25 21.42 -21.30 30.46
CA VAL A 25 22.72 -22.01 30.40
C VAL A 25 23.84 -21.01 30.67
N PHE A 26 23.83 -19.87 29.99
CA PHE A 26 24.77 -18.77 30.23
C PHE A 26 24.78 -18.31 31.69
N ALA A 27 23.61 -18.11 32.30
CA ALA A 27 23.49 -17.67 33.69
C ALA A 27 23.98 -18.70 34.73
N ARG A 28 24.24 -19.95 34.35
CA ARG A 28 24.87 -20.93 35.25
C ARG A 28 26.40 -20.83 35.25
N GLU A 29 26.97 -20.20 34.22
CA GLU A 29 28.42 -20.03 34.05
C GLU A 29 28.91 -18.68 34.59
N VAL A 30 27.99 -17.79 34.97
CA VAL A 30 28.25 -16.41 35.41
C VAL A 30 27.84 -16.25 36.87
N ASP A 31 28.59 -15.45 37.62
CA ASP A 31 28.29 -15.17 39.02
C ASP A 31 27.01 -14.35 39.17
N PHE A 32 26.31 -14.53 40.30
CA PHE A 32 25.04 -13.85 40.55
C PHE A 32 25.18 -12.31 40.58
N GLU A 33 26.27 -11.79 41.13
CA GLU A 33 26.55 -10.34 41.15
C GLU A 33 26.74 -9.79 39.74
N GLN A 34 27.43 -10.53 38.88
CA GLN A 34 27.62 -10.14 37.47
C GLN A 34 26.29 -10.18 36.71
N LEU A 35 25.41 -11.16 37.00
CA LEU A 35 24.07 -11.20 36.42
C LEU A 35 23.23 -9.98 36.82
N LEU A 36 23.35 -9.52 38.07
CA LEU A 36 22.67 -8.31 38.54
C LEU A 36 23.19 -7.07 37.80
N GLU A 37 24.51 -6.94 37.66
CA GLU A 37 25.12 -5.83 36.93
C GLU A 37 24.70 -5.81 35.44
N MET A 38 24.63 -6.99 34.80
CA MET A 38 24.13 -7.13 33.42
C MET A 38 22.67 -6.72 33.30
N GLN A 39 21.83 -7.08 34.28
CA GLN A 39 20.44 -6.67 34.34
C GLN A 39 20.32 -5.15 34.47
N ASP A 40 21.07 -4.53 35.37
CA ASP A 40 21.03 -3.08 35.57
C ASP A 40 21.43 -2.32 34.30
N LYS A 41 22.50 -2.75 33.62
CA LYS A 41 22.92 -2.17 32.33
C LYS A 41 21.84 -2.31 31.26
N LEU A 42 21.20 -3.49 31.18
CA LEU A 42 20.12 -3.71 30.23
C LEU A 42 18.90 -2.82 30.53
N ASN A 43 18.56 -2.67 31.82
CA ASN A 43 17.46 -1.80 32.24
C ASN A 43 17.73 -0.33 31.88
N VAL A 44 18.95 0.16 32.09
CA VAL A 44 19.34 1.53 31.68
C VAL A 44 19.12 1.72 30.18
N VAL A 45 19.62 0.80 29.35
CA VAL A 45 19.45 0.88 27.89
C VAL A 45 17.98 0.80 27.47
N VAL A 46 17.17 -0.02 28.16
CA VAL A 46 15.72 -0.12 27.89
C VAL A 46 15.00 1.18 28.22
N GLU A 47 15.31 1.80 29.36
CA GLU A 47 14.71 3.08 29.74
C GLU A 47 15.16 4.22 28.80
N GLU A 48 16.43 4.28 28.40
CA GLU A 48 16.90 5.25 27.39
C GLU A 48 16.11 5.13 26.08
N ARG A 49 15.91 3.90 25.58
CA ARG A 49 15.13 3.65 24.36
C ARG A 49 13.64 3.94 24.54
N ARG A 50 13.11 3.75 25.74
CA ARG A 50 11.73 4.10 26.07
C ARG A 50 11.54 5.61 26.04
N GLU A 51 12.42 6.37 26.68
CA GLU A 51 12.37 7.83 26.66
C GLU A 51 12.55 8.39 25.25
N GLU A 52 13.41 7.79 24.42
CA GLU A 52 13.57 8.16 23.01
C GLU A 52 12.28 7.90 22.22
N ALA A 53 11.68 6.70 22.37
CA ALA A 53 10.42 6.37 21.71
C ALA A 53 9.26 7.25 22.17
N GLU A 54 9.19 7.60 23.45
CA GLU A 54 8.20 8.53 24.00
C GLU A 54 8.41 9.95 23.46
N ARG A 55 9.66 10.44 23.37
CA ARG A 55 9.98 11.72 22.73
C ARG A 55 9.58 11.76 21.27
N GLU A 56 9.92 10.74 20.48
CA GLU A 56 9.49 10.64 19.09
C GLU A 56 7.97 10.59 18.95
N ALA A 57 7.28 9.88 19.85
CA ALA A 57 5.82 9.83 19.86
C ALA A 57 5.21 11.21 20.15
N VAL A 58 5.76 11.95 21.12
CA VAL A 58 5.33 13.33 21.43
C VAL A 58 5.60 14.26 20.25
N GLU A 59 6.77 14.22 19.64
CA GLU A 59 7.08 15.04 18.45
C GLU A 59 6.15 14.75 17.28
N ARG A 60 5.83 13.47 17.02
CA ARG A 60 4.84 13.09 16.01
C ARG A 60 3.45 13.61 16.34
N GLN A 61 3.02 13.48 17.60
CA GLN A 61 1.72 14.01 18.04
C GLN A 61 1.65 15.53 17.91
N GLU A 62 2.72 16.25 18.26
CA GLU A 62 2.79 17.70 18.07
C GLU A 62 2.75 18.09 16.59
N LEU A 63 3.46 17.36 15.73
CA LEU A 63 3.45 17.60 14.29
C LEU A 63 2.07 17.32 13.69
N GLU A 64 1.42 16.23 14.11
CA GLU A 64 0.05 15.90 13.72
C GLU A 64 -0.95 16.95 14.23
N ALA A 65 -0.81 17.42 15.47
CA ALA A 65 -1.66 18.47 16.02
C ALA A 65 -1.50 19.80 15.25
N LYS A 66 -0.25 20.21 14.96
CA LYS A 66 0.03 21.39 14.12
C LYS A 66 -0.52 21.22 12.70
N ARG A 67 -0.40 20.03 12.12
CA ARG A 67 -0.96 19.70 10.80
C ARG A 67 -2.49 19.82 10.82
N GLN A 68 -3.14 19.28 11.85
CA GLN A 68 -4.60 19.34 11.97
C GLN A 68 -5.09 20.77 12.15
N GLN A 69 -4.44 21.56 13.01
CA GLN A 69 -4.73 22.99 13.16
C GLN A 69 -4.56 23.75 11.85
N ALA A 70 -3.51 23.45 11.08
CA ALA A 70 -3.32 24.05 9.76
C ALA A 70 -4.46 23.70 8.80
N ILE A 71 -4.88 22.43 8.75
CA ILE A 71 -6.00 21.97 7.92
C ILE A 71 -7.30 22.69 8.31
N GLU A 72 -7.61 22.78 9.61
CA GLU A 72 -8.80 23.49 10.10
C GLU A 72 -8.77 24.98 9.74
N TYR A 73 -7.61 25.63 9.86
CA TYR A 73 -7.43 27.02 9.45
C TYR A 73 -7.65 27.22 7.95
N ILE A 74 -7.12 26.32 7.11
CA ILE A 74 -7.31 26.36 5.66
C ILE A 74 -8.79 26.21 5.28
N ILE A 75 -9.49 25.27 5.93
CA ILE A 75 -10.94 25.08 5.74
C ILE A 75 -11.71 26.32 6.18
N SER A 76 -11.31 26.99 7.27
CA SER A 76 -11.94 28.22 7.75
C SER A 76 -11.84 29.38 6.74
N LEU A 77 -10.78 29.40 5.93
CA LEU A 77 -10.61 30.35 4.84
C LEU A 77 -11.45 29.99 3.59
N GLY A 78 -12.17 28.87 3.62
CA GLY A 78 -12.96 28.36 2.49
C GLY A 78 -12.09 27.73 1.39
N LEU A 79 -10.81 27.42 1.68
CA LEU A 79 -9.93 26.71 0.76
C LEU A 79 -9.91 25.21 1.08
N ASP A 80 -9.81 24.41 0.04
CA ASP A 80 -9.61 22.97 0.16
C ASP A 80 -8.11 22.68 0.36
N PRO A 81 -7.69 21.92 1.38
CA PRO A 81 -6.28 21.56 1.60
C PRO A 81 -5.59 20.95 0.38
N GLU A 82 -6.31 20.20 -0.47
CA GLU A 82 -5.76 19.64 -1.71
C GLU A 82 -5.49 20.72 -2.78
N SER A 83 -6.26 21.81 -2.78
CA SER A 83 -6.08 22.94 -3.69
C SER A 83 -4.79 23.74 -3.41
N LEU A 84 -4.19 23.61 -2.22
CA LEU A 84 -2.94 24.29 -1.86
C LEU A 84 -1.69 23.59 -2.41
N LEU A 85 -1.81 22.33 -2.84
CA LEU A 85 -0.73 21.59 -3.49
C LEU A 85 -0.56 22.03 -4.96
N ALA A 86 -1.56 22.72 -5.52
CA ALA A 86 -1.50 23.30 -6.85
C ALA A 86 -0.96 24.75 -6.78
N PRO A 87 0.00 25.14 -7.64
CA PRO A 87 0.45 26.53 -7.70
C PRO A 87 -0.71 27.46 -8.06
N VAL A 88 -0.96 28.49 -7.25
CA VAL A 88 -2.01 29.52 -7.47
C VAL A 88 -1.82 30.25 -8.82
N THR A 89 -0.61 30.23 -9.38
CA THR A 89 -0.28 30.83 -10.68
C THR A 89 -0.60 29.95 -11.89
N ALA A 90 -1.12 28.74 -11.71
CA ALA A 90 -1.50 27.87 -12.83
C ALA A 90 -2.84 28.27 -13.49
N ASP A 91 -3.60 29.19 -12.89
CA ASP A 91 -4.94 29.59 -13.34
C ASP A 91 -4.98 30.87 -14.21
N THR A 92 -3.98 31.08 -15.06
CA THR A 92 -4.18 31.89 -16.29
C THR A 92 -4.16 31.07 -17.57
N VAL A 93 -4.03 29.74 -17.50
CA VAL A 93 -4.30 28.89 -18.66
C VAL A 93 -5.58 28.13 -18.40
N LYS A 94 -6.65 28.58 -19.08
CA LYS A 94 -7.94 27.92 -19.25
C LYS A 94 -7.75 26.41 -19.46
N THR A 95 -7.66 25.65 -18.38
CA THR A 95 -7.53 24.21 -18.47
C THR A 95 -8.94 23.68 -18.65
N ARG A 96 -9.28 23.55 -19.94
CA ARG A 96 -10.36 22.73 -20.48
C ARG A 96 -10.63 21.57 -19.52
N ARG A 97 -11.79 21.62 -18.86
CA ARG A 97 -12.36 20.53 -18.05
C ARG A 97 -11.87 19.21 -18.60
N LYS A 98 -10.96 18.53 -17.89
CA LYS A 98 -10.66 17.14 -18.16
C LYS A 98 -11.95 16.40 -17.85
N ALA A 99 -12.75 16.19 -18.90
CA ALA A 99 -13.84 15.25 -18.87
C ALA A 99 -13.26 13.97 -18.30
N LYS A 100 -13.81 13.56 -17.15
CA LYS A 100 -13.61 12.29 -16.48
C LYS A 100 -13.71 11.22 -17.57
N GLY A 101 -12.56 10.81 -18.08
CA GLY A 101 -12.44 9.75 -19.06
C GLY A 101 -12.68 8.45 -18.33
N GLY A 102 -13.94 8.21 -17.96
CA GLY A 102 -14.38 6.90 -17.52
C GLY A 102 -13.95 5.93 -18.61
N VAL A 103 -13.16 4.93 -18.21
CA VAL A 103 -12.89 3.75 -19.02
C VAL A 103 -14.24 3.32 -19.58
N ARG A 104 -14.45 3.53 -20.88
CA ARG A 104 -15.75 3.23 -21.51
C ARG A 104 -15.97 1.73 -21.32
N LYS A 105 -17.03 1.38 -20.60
CA LYS A 105 -17.44 -0.02 -20.37
C LYS A 105 -17.43 -0.75 -21.71
N ALA A 106 -16.87 -1.95 -21.74
CA ALA A 106 -16.88 -2.77 -22.95
C ALA A 106 -18.33 -3.02 -23.39
N LYS A 107 -18.58 -2.98 -24.71
CA LYS A 107 -19.92 -3.13 -25.28
C LYS A 107 -20.18 -4.57 -25.71
N TYR A 108 -19.13 -5.30 -26.11
CA TYR A 108 -19.21 -6.67 -26.58
C TYR A 108 -18.23 -7.59 -25.84
N ARG A 109 -18.61 -8.85 -25.60
CA ARG A 109 -17.81 -9.91 -25.00
C ARG A 109 -17.96 -11.18 -25.83
N PHE A 110 -16.85 -11.73 -26.32
CA PHE A 110 -16.83 -12.91 -27.17
C PHE A 110 -15.71 -13.87 -26.71
N LYS A 111 -15.80 -15.14 -27.11
CA LYS A 111 -14.74 -16.12 -26.85
C LYS A 111 -13.82 -16.19 -28.07
N ASP A 112 -12.53 -16.13 -27.85
CA ASP A 112 -11.51 -16.31 -28.89
C ASP A 112 -11.35 -17.80 -29.22
N GLU A 113 -10.64 -18.13 -30.31
CA GLU A 113 -10.38 -19.52 -30.76
C GLU A 113 -9.66 -20.37 -29.69
N ASN A 114 -8.97 -19.72 -28.75
CA ASN A 114 -8.30 -20.33 -27.61
C ASN A 114 -9.20 -20.51 -26.37
N GLY A 115 -10.50 -20.19 -26.46
CA GLY A 115 -11.45 -20.30 -25.35
C GLY A 115 -11.42 -19.15 -24.34
N GLU A 116 -10.57 -18.13 -24.56
CA GLU A 116 -10.44 -16.97 -23.69
C GLU A 116 -11.53 -15.91 -23.96
N ILE A 117 -12.06 -15.32 -22.89
CA ILE A 117 -13.11 -14.29 -22.95
C ILE A 117 -12.45 -12.93 -23.22
N ARG A 118 -12.78 -12.32 -24.35
CA ARG A 118 -12.28 -10.99 -24.74
C ARG A 118 -13.41 -9.98 -24.83
N GLU A 119 -13.11 -8.76 -24.41
CA GLU A 119 -14.06 -7.66 -24.37
C GLU A 119 -13.66 -6.56 -25.37
N TRP A 120 -14.64 -6.04 -26.10
CA TRP A 120 -14.44 -4.97 -27.07
C TRP A 120 -15.42 -3.81 -26.82
N SER A 121 -14.88 -2.60 -26.74
CA SER A 121 -15.65 -1.38 -26.49
C SER A 121 -16.44 -0.86 -27.70
N GLY A 122 -16.33 -1.54 -28.85
CA GLY A 122 -16.98 -1.12 -30.10
C GLY A 122 -16.35 0.11 -30.75
N ASN A 123 -15.21 0.59 -30.22
CA ASN A 123 -14.52 1.77 -30.70
C ASN A 123 -13.09 1.40 -31.12
N GLY A 124 -12.71 1.69 -32.37
CA GLY A 124 -11.42 1.32 -32.96
C GLY A 124 -11.47 0.08 -33.88
N LYS A 125 -10.31 -0.50 -34.19
CA LYS A 125 -10.23 -1.69 -35.06
C LYS A 125 -10.90 -2.90 -34.38
N ARG A 126 -11.75 -3.59 -35.14
CA ARG A 126 -12.45 -4.80 -34.68
C ARG A 126 -11.44 -5.93 -34.42
N PRO A 127 -11.55 -6.67 -33.29
CA PRO A 127 -10.72 -7.84 -33.04
C PRO A 127 -10.97 -8.93 -34.09
N LEU A 128 -9.90 -9.57 -34.56
CA LEU A 128 -9.95 -10.63 -35.59
C LEU A 128 -10.86 -11.79 -35.17
N ALA A 129 -10.81 -12.17 -33.90
CA ALA A 129 -11.65 -13.20 -33.33
C ALA A 129 -13.16 -12.91 -33.42
N LEU A 130 -13.56 -11.65 -33.20
CA LEU A 130 -14.94 -11.23 -33.38
C LEU A 130 -15.34 -11.18 -34.86
N GLN A 131 -14.39 -10.83 -35.73
CA GLN A 131 -14.63 -10.83 -37.17
C GLN A 131 -14.87 -12.25 -37.72
N LYS A 132 -14.09 -13.23 -37.28
CA LYS A 132 -14.31 -14.65 -37.63
C LYS A 132 -15.69 -15.14 -37.20
N LEU A 133 -16.12 -14.81 -35.97
CA LEU A 133 -17.46 -15.18 -35.49
C LEU A 133 -18.59 -14.57 -36.35
N LEU A 134 -18.40 -13.35 -36.86
CA LEU A 134 -19.34 -12.74 -37.80
C LEU A 134 -19.31 -13.44 -39.18
N ASP A 135 -18.13 -13.82 -39.66
CA ASP A 135 -17.96 -14.55 -40.93
C ASP A 135 -18.53 -15.98 -40.87
N GLU A 136 -18.54 -16.60 -39.68
CA GLU A 136 -19.21 -17.88 -39.38
C GLU A 136 -20.75 -17.77 -39.31
N GLY A 137 -21.30 -16.56 -39.44
CA GLY A 137 -22.74 -16.30 -39.49
C GLY A 137 -23.37 -15.88 -38.17
N HIS A 138 -22.59 -15.55 -37.14
CA HIS A 138 -23.13 -14.99 -35.89
C HIS A 138 -23.38 -13.49 -35.99
N PHE A 139 -24.43 -13.03 -35.31
CA PHE A 139 -24.81 -11.63 -35.31
C PHE A 139 -24.02 -10.85 -34.24
N MET A 140 -23.70 -9.60 -34.54
CA MET A 140 -22.92 -8.73 -33.64
C MET A 140 -23.64 -8.50 -32.30
N GLU A 141 -24.97 -8.51 -32.35
CA GLU A 141 -25.88 -8.40 -31.22
C GLU A 141 -25.73 -9.58 -30.25
N ASP A 142 -25.25 -10.73 -30.72
CA ASP A 142 -25.10 -11.91 -29.86
C ASP A 142 -23.99 -11.79 -28.81
N PHE A 143 -23.04 -10.90 -29.07
CA PHE A 143 -21.89 -10.67 -28.20
C PHE A 143 -22.07 -9.42 -27.35
N LEU A 144 -23.22 -8.75 -27.40
CA LEU A 144 -23.47 -7.55 -26.59
C LEU A 144 -23.47 -7.92 -25.10
N ILE A 145 -22.66 -7.22 -24.29
CA ILE A 145 -22.59 -7.46 -22.84
C ILE A 145 -23.94 -7.13 -22.17
N ASP A 146 -24.66 -6.18 -22.74
CA ASP A 146 -25.99 -5.75 -22.28
C ASP A 146 -27.09 -6.46 -23.08
N LYS A 147 -27.00 -7.79 -23.20
CA LYS A 147 -28.10 -8.60 -23.71
C LYS A 147 -29.29 -8.46 -22.77
N LEU A 148 -30.19 -7.52 -23.07
CA LEU A 148 -31.56 -7.54 -22.57
C LEU A 148 -32.18 -8.84 -23.09
N GLN A 149 -32.35 -9.83 -22.22
CA GLN A 149 -33.04 -11.07 -22.59
C GLN A 149 -34.48 -10.72 -22.99
N PRO A 150 -34.92 -11.02 -24.23
CA PRO A 150 -36.34 -11.02 -24.52
C PRO A 150 -36.90 -12.38 -24.08
N GLY A 151 -37.61 -12.42 -22.95
CA GLY A 151 -38.46 -13.58 -22.65
C GLY A 151 -38.67 -13.92 -21.18
N GLN A 152 -39.29 -13.04 -20.40
CA GLN A 152 -40.25 -13.45 -19.37
C GLN A 152 -41.37 -12.40 -19.30
N VAL A 153 -42.34 -12.52 -20.19
CA VAL A 153 -43.72 -12.06 -19.96
C VAL A 153 -44.61 -13.26 -20.21
N GLU A 154 -45.21 -13.68 -19.09
CA GLU A 154 -46.47 -14.41 -18.86
C GLU A 154 -47.22 -14.99 -20.07
#